data_AF-A0A2V6KJK3-F1
#
_entry.id   AF-A0A2V6KJK3-F1
#
_cell.length_a   1.000
_cell.length_b   1.000
_cell.length_c   1.000
_cell.angle_alpha   90.00
_cell.angle_beta   90.00
_cell.angle_gamma   90.00
#
_symmetry.space_group_name_H-M   'P 1'
#
loop_
_entity.id
_entity.type
_entity.pdbx_description
1 polymer ?
#
loop_
_entity_poly.entity_id
_entity_poly.type
_entity_poly.pdbx_seq_one_letter_code
_entity_poly.pdbx_strand_id
1 'polypeptide(L)'
;MLPTARLHGALSIGTNYSLGFVDIDGNKHSTGYGHVTVIVLTTPADREKARTVGDRIPERCLGSPEYRMITIIRFARRHTVVGRTIAITFIRHRVNEEAKRLQARYDAKKIVRDARKDIFVATDFDGSMSSQLGEPEGTTDFGVFVFGRNGELIAQWRGVPSAEQLAAAVK
;
A
#
# COMPACT_ATOMS: atom_id res chain seq x y z
N MET A 1 -16.02 19.47 -23.27
CA MET A 1 -15.64 18.42 -22.31
C MET A 1 -15.82 17.08 -22.99
N LEU A 2 -14.73 16.38 -23.32
CA LEU A 2 -14.79 15.02 -23.87
C LEU A 2 -14.70 14.01 -22.73
N PRO A 3 -15.47 12.91 -22.77
CA PRO A 3 -15.50 11.93 -21.71
C PRO A 3 -14.19 11.16 -21.71
N THR A 4 -13.49 11.16 -20.56
CA THR A 4 -12.29 10.33 -20.38
C THR A 4 -12.76 8.87 -20.23
N ALA A 5 -12.83 8.15 -21.35
CA ALA A 5 -12.90 6.71 -21.33
C ALA A 5 -11.67 6.21 -20.57
N ARG A 6 -11.84 5.75 -19.33
CA ARG A 6 -10.79 5.07 -18.57
C ARG A 6 -10.59 3.68 -19.16
N LEU A 7 -9.87 3.60 -20.26
CA LEU A 7 -9.19 2.38 -20.66
C LEU A 7 -8.07 2.16 -19.63
N HIS A 8 -8.39 1.50 -18.51
CA HIS A 8 -7.39 1.08 -17.55
C HIS A 8 -6.64 -0.13 -18.13
N GLY A 9 -5.60 0.16 -18.92
CA GLY A 9 -4.56 -0.81 -19.25
C GLY A 9 -3.67 -1.09 -18.03
N ALA A 10 -2.96 -2.21 -18.05
CA ALA A 10 -1.96 -2.53 -17.04
C ALA A 10 -0.94 -1.39 -16.91
N LEU A 11 -0.52 -1.07 -15.69
CA LEU A 11 0.53 -0.08 -15.49
C LEU A 11 1.83 -0.53 -16.18
N SER A 12 2.58 0.44 -16.70
CA SER A 12 3.82 0.22 -17.41
C SER A 12 5.00 0.73 -16.60
N ILE A 13 6.03 -0.11 -16.44
CA ILE A 13 7.29 0.27 -15.79
C ILE A 13 7.91 1.43 -16.58
N GLY A 14 8.49 2.40 -15.87
CA GLY A 14 9.10 3.61 -16.44
C GLY A 14 8.11 4.74 -16.75
N THR A 15 6.82 4.55 -16.47
CA THR A 15 5.79 5.58 -16.66
C THR A 15 5.44 6.27 -15.34
N ASN A 16 5.24 7.58 -15.39
CA ASN A 16 4.86 8.37 -14.22
C ASN A 16 3.35 8.33 -13.99
N TYR A 17 2.97 7.99 -12.76
CA TYR A 17 1.59 7.95 -12.29
C TYR A 17 1.42 8.77 -11.02
N SER A 18 0.38 9.60 -10.98
CA SER A 18 -0.09 10.27 -9.76
C SER A 18 -1.37 9.60 -9.30
N LEU A 19 -1.23 8.52 -8.53
CA LEU A 19 -2.34 7.79 -7.95
C LEU A 19 -2.71 8.43 -6.61
N GLY A 20 -3.99 8.40 -6.25
CA GLY A 20 -4.52 9.03 -5.04
C GLY A 20 -5.26 8.03 -4.16
N PHE A 21 -4.97 8.06 -2.86
CA PHE A 21 -5.57 7.16 -1.86
C PHE A 21 -5.99 7.91 -0.61
N VAL A 22 -7.02 7.40 0.07
CA VAL A 22 -7.42 7.84 1.40
C VAL A 22 -7.28 6.66 2.35
N ASP A 23 -6.51 6.82 3.42
CA ASP A 23 -6.31 5.75 4.41
C ASP A 23 -7.52 5.64 5.38
N ILE A 24 -7.50 4.61 6.23
CA ILE A 24 -8.52 4.35 7.25
C ILE A 24 -8.61 5.41 8.36
N ASP A 25 -7.65 6.34 8.42
CA ASP A 25 -7.60 7.46 9.34
C ASP A 25 -8.04 8.77 8.65
N GLY A 26 -8.36 8.73 7.35
CA GLY A 26 -8.81 9.88 6.56
C GLY A 26 -7.69 10.69 5.91
N ASN A 27 -6.44 10.26 6.02
CA ASN A 27 -5.30 10.95 5.43
C ASN A 27 -5.23 10.68 3.93
N LYS A 28 -4.90 11.72 3.16
CA LYS A 28 -4.71 11.62 1.71
C LYS A 28 -3.24 11.28 1.40
N HIS A 29 -3.04 10.32 0.50
CA HIS A 29 -1.73 9.92 0.01
C HIS A 29 -1.69 9.96 -1.51
N SER A 30 -0.49 10.15 -2.07
CA SER A 30 -0.26 10.04 -3.49
C SER A 30 1.10 9.43 -3.79
N THR A 31 1.20 8.76 -4.94
CA THR A 31 2.50 8.34 -5.52
C THR A 31 3.23 9.49 -6.21
N GLY A 32 2.54 10.61 -6.49
CA GLY A 32 3.03 11.60 -7.44
C GLY A 32 4.26 12.38 -7.02
N TYR A 33 4.55 12.55 -5.72
CA TYR A 33 5.63 13.44 -5.28
C TYR A 33 6.19 13.09 -3.89
N GLY A 34 7.51 13.19 -3.76
CA GLY A 34 8.23 13.36 -2.49
C GLY A 34 8.61 12.08 -1.76
N HIS A 35 8.10 10.92 -2.18
CA HIS A 35 8.36 9.64 -1.51
C HIS A 35 8.59 8.52 -2.51
N VAL A 36 9.55 7.64 -2.21
CA VAL A 36 9.52 6.29 -2.77
C VAL A 36 8.35 5.55 -2.12
N THR A 37 7.37 5.13 -2.92
CA THR A 37 6.11 4.56 -2.43
C THR A 37 5.99 3.09 -2.81
N VAL A 38 5.90 2.21 -1.81
CA VAL A 38 5.55 0.81 -1.98
C VAL A 38 4.05 0.65 -1.77
N ILE A 39 3.32 0.23 -2.80
CA ILE A 39 1.90 -0.13 -2.67
C ILE A 39 1.80 -1.65 -2.60
N VAL A 40 1.15 -2.15 -1.56
CA VAL A 40 0.79 -3.56 -1.42
C VAL A 40 -0.71 -3.71 -1.60
N LEU A 41 -1.11 -4.29 -2.72
CA LEU A 41 -2.50 -4.62 -3.01
C LEU A 41 -2.80 -6.04 -2.51
N THR A 42 -3.77 -6.16 -1.62
CA THR A 42 -4.00 -7.40 -0.88
C THR A 42 -5.48 -7.62 -0.59
N THR A 43 -5.81 -8.76 0.01
CA THR A 43 -7.12 -9.06 0.59
C THR A 43 -7.00 -9.25 2.11
N PRO A 44 -8.10 -9.24 2.88
CA PRO A 44 -8.04 -9.56 4.31
C PRO A 44 -7.42 -10.95 4.64
N ALA A 45 -7.45 -11.89 3.69
CA ALA A 45 -6.89 -13.23 3.83
C ALA A 45 -5.37 -13.27 3.66
N ASP A 46 -4.80 -12.33 2.91
CA ASP A 46 -3.37 -12.26 2.57
C ASP A 46 -2.56 -11.43 3.57
N ARG A 47 -3.03 -11.33 4.83
CA ARG A 47 -2.39 -10.53 5.88
C ARG A 47 -0.92 -10.87 6.07
N GLU A 48 -0.59 -12.16 6.15
CA GLU A 48 0.79 -12.62 6.36
C GLU A 48 1.70 -12.29 5.17
N LYS A 49 1.17 -12.29 3.95
CA LYS A 49 1.93 -11.86 2.76
C LYS A 49 2.25 -10.37 2.83
N ALA A 50 1.26 -9.53 3.16
CA ALA A 50 1.46 -8.09 3.33
C ALA A 50 2.46 -7.78 4.46
N ARG A 51 2.36 -8.51 5.58
CA ARG A 51 3.32 -8.43 6.68
C ARG A 51 4.73 -8.77 6.21
N THR A 52 4.87 -9.86 5.45
CA THR A 52 6.16 -10.31 4.92
C THR A 52 6.80 -9.25 4.02
N VAL A 53 6.03 -8.53 3.19
CA VAL A 53 6.54 -7.38 2.42
C VAL A 53 7.09 -6.31 3.36
N GLY A 54 6.33 -5.92 4.39
CA GLY A 54 6.77 -4.93 5.38
C GLY A 54 8.04 -5.34 6.13
N ASP A 55 8.19 -6.63 6.43
CA ASP A 55 9.40 -7.16 7.10
C ASP A 55 10.62 -7.12 6.18
N ARG A 56 10.41 -7.31 4.87
CA ARG A 56 11.44 -7.25 3.83
C ARG A 56 11.83 -5.82 3.43
N ILE A 57 11.10 -4.80 3.89
CA ILE A 57 11.50 -3.40 3.67
C ILE A 57 12.89 -3.18 4.29
N PRO A 58 13.85 -2.62 3.52
CA PRO A 58 15.19 -2.34 4.03
C PRO A 58 15.17 -1.42 5.24
N GLU A 59 16.14 -1.62 6.13
CA GLU A 59 16.19 -0.89 7.40
C GLU A 59 16.33 0.62 7.22
N ARG A 60 17.05 1.06 6.16
CA ARG A 60 17.21 2.48 5.78
C ARG A 60 15.89 3.19 5.47
N CYS A 61 14.82 2.44 5.20
CA CYS A 61 13.50 2.99 4.91
C CYS A 61 12.63 3.14 6.17
N LEU A 62 12.98 2.48 7.27
CA LEU A 62 12.19 2.51 8.51
C LEU A 62 12.27 3.89 9.16
N GLY A 63 11.11 4.47 9.49
CA GLY A 63 11.00 5.80 10.08
C GLY A 63 11.46 6.96 9.19
N SER A 64 11.88 6.68 7.96
CA SER A 64 12.35 7.70 7.02
C SER A 64 11.18 8.38 6.35
N PRO A 65 11.11 9.73 6.35
CA PRO A 65 10.05 10.46 5.67
C PRO A 65 10.12 10.32 4.15
N GLU A 66 11.24 9.85 3.59
CA GLU A 66 11.44 9.68 2.15
C GLU A 66 10.76 8.41 1.60
N TYR A 67 10.31 7.51 2.48
CA TYR A 67 9.71 6.24 2.10
C TYR A 67 8.30 6.12 2.66
N ARG A 68 7.41 5.51 1.88
CA ARG A 68 6.05 5.20 2.32
C ARG A 68 5.64 3.81 1.85
N MET A 69 5.10 3.00 2.75
CA MET A 69 4.41 1.77 2.37
C MET A 69 2.91 1.95 2.61
N ILE A 70 2.10 1.76 1.56
CA ILE A 70 0.64 1.84 1.60
C ILE A 70 0.09 0.44 1.33
N THR A 71 -0.69 -0.10 2.26
CA THR A 71 -1.41 -1.37 2.06
C THR A 71 -2.85 -1.08 1.63
N ILE A 72 -3.25 -1.55 0.45
CA ILE A 72 -4.62 -1.43 -0.05
C ILE A 72 -5.31 -2.79 0.13
N ILE A 73 -6.33 -2.83 0.98
CA ILE A 73 -7.12 -4.03 1.26
C ILE A 73 -8.36 -4.02 0.38
N ARG A 74 -8.41 -4.90 -0.62
CA ARG A 74 -9.59 -5.12 -1.46
C ARG A 74 -10.61 -6.00 -0.76
N PHE A 75 -11.87 -5.61 -0.90
CA PHE A 75 -13.00 -6.42 -0.48
C PHE A 75 -13.75 -6.96 -1.69
N ALA A 76 -13.90 -8.28 -1.76
CA ALA A 76 -14.51 -8.97 -2.90
C ALA A 76 -16.02 -8.73 -3.05
N ARG A 77 -16.68 -8.12 -2.05
CA ARG A 77 -18.12 -7.85 -2.06
C ARG A 77 -18.37 -6.37 -1.79
N ARG A 78 -19.38 -5.80 -2.45
CA ARG A 78 -19.88 -4.48 -2.09
C ARG A 78 -20.45 -4.53 -0.67
N HIS A 79 -19.80 -3.83 0.24
CA HIS A 79 -20.28 -3.67 1.60
C HIS A 79 -21.27 -2.51 1.70
N THR A 80 -22.35 -2.69 2.49
CA THR A 80 -23.21 -1.60 2.96
C THR A 80 -22.39 -0.60 3.79
N VAL A 81 -22.88 0.63 3.97
CA VAL A 81 -22.20 1.65 4.80
C VAL A 81 -21.88 1.11 6.20
N VAL A 82 -22.86 0.47 6.85
CA VAL A 82 -22.68 -0.17 8.17
C VAL A 82 -21.61 -1.26 8.12
N GLY A 83 -21.63 -2.12 7.08
CA GLY A 83 -20.62 -3.16 6.89
C GLY A 83 -19.20 -2.60 6.70
N ARG A 84 -19.06 -1.47 5.99
CA ARG A 84 -17.78 -0.77 5.81
C ARG A 84 -17.23 -0.25 7.14
N THR A 85 -18.07 0.36 7.97
CA THR A 85 -17.67 0.87 9.30
C THR A 85 -17.16 -0.24 10.22
N ILE A 86 -17.85 -1.39 10.24
CA ILE A 86 -17.42 -2.56 11.03
C ILE A 86 -16.08 -3.08 10.53
N ALA A 87 -15.92 -3.23 9.20
CA ALA A 87 -14.68 -3.69 8.60
C ALA A 87 -13.50 -2.76 8.89
N ILE A 88 -13.68 -1.44 8.77
CA ILE A 88 -12.65 -0.44 9.08
C ILE A 88 -12.24 -0.51 10.56
N THR A 89 -13.20 -0.67 11.48
CA THR A 89 -12.92 -0.81 12.92
C THR A 89 -12.02 -2.00 13.20
N PHE A 90 -12.33 -3.15 12.58
CA PHE A 90 -11.53 -4.36 12.71
C PHE A 90 -10.13 -4.21 12.07
N ILE A 91 -10.03 -3.55 10.92
CA ILE A 91 -8.73 -3.24 10.29
C ILE A 91 -7.91 -2.33 11.21
N ARG A 92 -8.50 -1.28 11.79
CA ARG A 92 -7.80 -0.36 12.69
C ARG A 92 -7.23 -1.09 13.90
N HIS A 93 -7.97 -2.03 14.47
CA HIS A 93 -7.46 -2.88 15.55
C HIS A 93 -6.22 -3.69 15.10
N ARG A 94 -6.28 -4.33 13.92
CA ARG A 94 -5.13 -5.07 13.36
C ARG A 94 -3.92 -4.17 13.08
N VAL A 95 -4.16 -2.97 12.56
CA VAL A 95 -3.11 -1.97 12.32
C VAL A 95 -2.43 -1.58 13.63
N ASN A 96 -3.17 -1.41 14.72
CA ASN A 96 -2.58 -1.12 16.02
C ASN A 96 -1.72 -2.27 16.55
N GLU A 97 -2.10 -3.53 16.31
CA GLU A 97 -1.26 -4.68 16.65
C GLU A 97 0.01 -4.74 15.80
N GLU A 98 -0.06 -4.47 14.49
CA GLU A 98 1.14 -4.35 13.66
C GLU A 98 2.02 -3.15 14.07
N ALA A 99 1.41 -2.05 14.52
CA ALA A 99 2.14 -0.89 15.01
C ALA A 99 2.95 -1.21 16.27
N LYS A 100 2.40 -1.98 17.22
CA LYS A 100 3.16 -2.47 18.39
C LYS A 100 4.37 -3.32 17.98
N ARG A 101 4.16 -4.22 17.00
CA ARG A 101 5.24 -5.07 16.47
C ARG A 101 6.33 -4.23 15.78
N LEU A 102 5.93 -3.26 14.97
CA LEU A 102 6.86 -2.35 14.30
C LEU A 102 7.58 -1.44 15.29
N GLN A 103 6.89 -0.99 16.35
CA GLN A 103 7.49 -0.18 17.42
C GLN A 103 8.61 -0.95 18.12
N ALA A 104 8.42 -2.23 18.45
CA ALA A 104 9.49 -3.05 19.02
C ALA A 104 10.72 -3.14 18.09
N ARG A 105 10.51 -3.19 16.76
CA ARG A 105 11.60 -3.12 15.76
C ARG A 105 12.26 -1.74 15.73
N TYR A 106 11.49 -0.66 15.89
CA TYR A 106 12.01 0.72 15.95
C TYR A 106 12.84 0.93 17.21
N ASP A 107 12.36 0.48 18.37
CA ASP A 107 13.03 0.59 19.66
C ASP A 107 14.38 -0.16 19.64
N ALA A 108 14.40 -1.39 19.10
CA ALA A 108 15.63 -2.17 18.92
C ALA A 108 16.67 -1.47 18.03
N LYS A 109 16.21 -0.59 17.13
CA LYS A 109 17.04 0.21 16.22
C LYS A 109 17.26 1.64 16.69
N LYS A 110 16.75 2.01 17.87
CA LYS A 110 16.81 3.37 18.43
C LYS A 110 16.18 4.42 17.51
N ILE A 111 15.15 4.05 16.75
CA ILE A 111 14.37 4.98 15.92
C ILE A 111 13.36 5.68 16.84
N VAL A 112 13.58 6.97 17.13
CA VAL A 112 12.72 7.77 18.02
C VAL A 112 11.51 8.31 17.23
N ARG A 113 10.57 7.42 16.90
CA ARG A 113 9.36 7.74 16.15
C ARG A 113 8.24 6.77 16.53
N ASP A 114 7.00 7.27 16.52
CA ASP A 114 5.80 6.46 16.65
C ASP A 114 5.55 5.66 15.37
N ALA A 115 5.75 4.33 15.44
CA ALA A 115 5.59 3.42 14.32
C ALA A 115 4.18 3.42 13.72
N ARG A 116 3.14 3.76 14.50
CA ARG A 116 1.76 3.84 14.00
C ARG A 116 1.59 4.92 12.92
N LYS A 117 2.42 5.96 12.97
CA LYS A 117 2.44 7.06 11.98
C LYS A 117 3.08 6.69 10.65
N ASP A 118 3.68 5.51 10.57
CA ASP A 118 4.33 4.98 9.35
C ASP A 118 3.56 3.80 8.73
N ILE A 119 2.41 3.41 9.31
CA ILE A 119 1.54 2.38 8.75
C ILE A 119 0.34 3.05 8.08
N PHE A 120 0.30 2.96 6.76
CA PHE A 120 -0.78 3.51 5.94
C PHE A 120 -1.59 2.36 5.34
N VAL A 121 -2.88 2.29 5.66
CA VAL A 121 -3.78 1.26 5.15
C VAL A 121 -5.00 1.92 4.55
N ALA A 122 -5.31 1.59 3.30
CA ALA A 122 -6.52 2.00 2.61
C ALA A 122 -7.42 0.78 2.36
N THR A 123 -8.73 1.02 2.33
CA THR A 123 -9.73 -0.02 2.04
C THR A 123 -10.38 0.24 0.70
N ASP A 124 -10.33 -0.75 -0.18
CA ASP A 124 -10.95 -0.70 -1.50
C ASP A 124 -12.22 -1.55 -1.52
N PHE A 125 -13.35 -0.89 -1.28
CA PHE A 125 -14.67 -1.52 -1.21
C PHE A 125 -15.42 -1.56 -2.54
N ASP A 126 -15.01 -0.73 -3.50
CA ASP A 126 -15.70 -0.55 -4.79
C ASP A 126 -14.79 -0.78 -5.99
N GLY A 127 -13.52 -1.12 -5.77
CA GLY A 127 -12.54 -1.42 -6.81
C GLY A 127 -11.88 -0.17 -7.39
N SER A 128 -12.22 1.04 -6.93
CA SER A 128 -11.69 2.29 -7.50
C SER A 128 -10.20 2.50 -7.22
N MET A 129 -9.64 1.88 -6.17
CA MET A 129 -8.20 1.95 -5.90
C MET A 129 -7.44 0.89 -6.68
N SER A 130 -7.96 -0.33 -6.77
CA SER A 130 -7.35 -1.40 -7.56
C SER A 130 -7.39 -1.09 -9.06
N SER A 131 -8.46 -0.45 -9.55
CA SER A 131 -8.57 -0.07 -10.96
C SER A 131 -7.49 0.94 -11.36
N GLN A 132 -7.12 1.86 -10.46
CA GLN A 132 -6.00 2.79 -10.65
C GLN A 132 -4.66 2.08 -10.84
N LEU A 133 -4.52 0.85 -10.31
CA LEU A 133 -3.34 0.01 -10.46
C LEU A 133 -3.39 -0.89 -11.72
N GLY A 134 -4.40 -0.71 -12.58
CA GLY A 134 -4.60 -1.53 -13.77
C GLY A 134 -5.08 -2.96 -13.45
N GLU A 135 -5.56 -3.19 -12.23
CA GLU A 135 -6.08 -4.51 -11.84
C GLU A 135 -7.54 -4.65 -12.29
N PRO A 136 -7.89 -5.76 -12.97
CA PRO A 136 -9.27 -6.02 -13.38
C PRO A 136 -10.23 -6.03 -12.20
N GLU A 137 -11.47 -5.58 -12.43
CA GLU A 137 -12.53 -5.69 -11.43
C GLU A 137 -12.74 -7.16 -11.05
N GLY A 138 -12.79 -7.44 -9.75
CA GLY A 138 -12.99 -8.80 -9.22
C GLY A 138 -11.73 -9.64 -9.05
N THR A 139 -10.55 -9.19 -9.52
CA THR A 139 -9.28 -9.88 -9.22
C THR A 139 -8.95 -9.79 -7.73
N THR A 140 -8.47 -10.91 -7.16
CA THR A 140 -8.03 -11.00 -5.76
C THR A 140 -6.52 -11.20 -5.62
N ASP A 141 -5.77 -11.11 -6.72
CA ASP A 141 -4.32 -11.41 -6.78
C ASP A 141 -3.48 -10.44 -5.95
N PHE A 142 -2.65 -10.97 -5.08
CA PHE A 142 -1.70 -10.17 -4.32
C PHE A 142 -0.71 -9.43 -5.26
N GLY A 143 -0.57 -8.12 -5.08
CA GLY A 143 0.28 -7.27 -5.90
C GLY A 143 1.19 -6.38 -5.07
N VAL A 144 2.42 -6.18 -5.53
CA VAL A 144 3.35 -5.19 -4.96
C VAL A 144 3.82 -4.28 -6.08
N PHE A 145 3.73 -2.97 -5.87
CA PHE A 145 4.14 -1.94 -6.81
C PHE A 145 5.10 -0.98 -6.11
N VAL A 146 6.17 -0.57 -6.79
CA VAL A 146 7.14 0.40 -6.26
C VAL A 146 7.17 1.60 -7.18
N PHE A 147 6.84 2.76 -6.62
CA PHE A 147 6.88 4.04 -7.30
C PHE A 147 8.07 4.86 -6.81
N GLY A 148 8.77 5.50 -7.73
CA GLY A 148 9.81 6.48 -7.44
C GLY A 148 9.25 7.78 -6.89
N ARG A 149 10.14 8.69 -6.49
CA ARG A 149 9.80 9.97 -5.87
C ARG A 149 8.99 10.92 -6.76
N ASN A 150 9.03 10.70 -8.07
CA ASN A 150 8.31 11.44 -9.12
C ASN A 150 7.03 10.72 -9.59
N GLY A 151 6.66 9.60 -8.94
CA GLY A 151 5.54 8.76 -9.34
C GLY A 151 5.85 7.78 -10.48
N GLU A 152 7.10 7.63 -10.92
CA GLU A 152 7.49 6.62 -11.90
C GLU A 152 7.27 5.21 -11.33
N LEU A 153 6.56 4.33 -12.04
CA LEU A 153 6.48 2.92 -11.65
C LEU A 153 7.83 2.24 -11.94
N ILE A 154 8.57 1.88 -10.90
CA ILE A 154 9.90 1.27 -10.96
C ILE A 154 9.80 -0.25 -11.10
N ALA A 155 8.90 -0.88 -10.34
CA ALA A 155 8.77 -2.32 -10.31
C ALA A 155 7.37 -2.77 -9.91
N GLN A 156 6.97 -3.97 -10.35
CA GLN A 156 5.73 -4.61 -9.96
C GLN A 156 5.88 -6.13 -9.87
N TRP A 157 5.15 -6.76 -8.95
CA TRP A 157 5.11 -8.22 -8.79
C TRP A 157 3.71 -8.72 -8.48
N ARG A 158 3.34 -9.88 -9.04
CA ARG A 158 2.17 -10.67 -8.64
C ARG A 158 2.58 -11.69 -7.58
N GLY A 159 2.78 -11.22 -6.36
CA GLY A 159 3.31 -12.02 -5.25
C GLY A 159 4.22 -11.23 -4.32
N VAL A 160 4.79 -11.90 -3.32
CA VAL A 160 5.70 -11.28 -2.35
C VAL A 160 7.12 -11.27 -2.94
N PRO A 161 7.70 -10.10 -3.30
CA PRO A 161 9.07 -10.01 -3.80
C PRO A 161 10.08 -10.44 -2.73
N SER A 162 11.23 -10.96 -3.14
CA SER A 162 12.34 -11.24 -2.22
C SER A 162 12.86 -9.96 -1.55
N ALA A 163 13.63 -10.11 -0.47
CA ALA A 163 14.23 -8.96 0.21
C ALA A 163 15.20 -8.20 -0.72
N GLU A 164 15.96 -8.94 -1.55
CA GLU A 164 16.92 -8.39 -2.51
C GLU A 164 16.19 -7.63 -3.63
N GLN A 165 15.12 -8.21 -4.17
CA GLN A 165 14.29 -7.56 -5.20
C GLN A 165 13.68 -6.25 -4.69
N LEU A 166 13.11 -6.28 -3.48
CA LEU A 166 12.51 -5.10 -2.87
C LEU A 166 13.56 -4.04 -2.54
N ALA A 167 14.70 -4.44 -1.97
CA ALA A 167 15.81 -3.55 -1.65
C ALA A 167 16.40 -2.87 -2.89
N ALA A 168 16.43 -3.56 -4.04
CA ALA A 168 16.91 -3.02 -5.30
C ALA A 168 15.95 -1.98 -5.90
N ALA A 169 14.65 -2.13 -5.67
CA ALA A 169 13.62 -1.23 -6.21
C ALA A 169 13.41 0.03 -5.36
N VAL A 170 13.60 -0.04 -4.03
CA VAL A 170 13.40 1.09 -3.10
C VAL A 170 14.69 1.88 -2.86
N LYS A 171 15.39 2.27 -3.92
CA LYS A 171 16.61 3.08 -3.83
C LYS A 171 16.29 4.56 -3.61
#